data_AF-A0A7D8ULI8-F1
#
_entry.id   AF-A0A7D8ULI8-F1
#
_cell.length_a   1.000
_cell.length_b   1.000
_cell.length_c   1.000
_cell.angle_alpha   90.00
_cell.angle_beta   90.00
_cell.angle_gamma   90.00
#
_symmetry.space_group_name_H-M   'P 1'
#
loop_
_entity.id
_entity.type
_entity.pdbx_description
1 polymer ?
#
loop_
_entity_poly.entity_id
_entity_poly.type
_entity_poly.pdbx_seq_one_letter_code
_entity_poly.pdbx_strand_id
1 'polypeptide(L)'
;MASKWFPVGTDDGKGWRLDIVSLLAVIGESSMEAHSQALTSSWTCILPRIIPAPQALLKPSRPTRMPQLPSQVVGVHNGTNVPTLNYFPNIIHPIDQQRAFSFVVFEITHKEKAPADSLPSTANANSSKKESASTSVDRGDLVGLLIWAFLIPDGTAVLALGTISLASSIVGYASWWSPLLTTRIFPAIVPPGDVIIRTREGAFILVKCNEYVARELYTGTEECEYNVSTQAYRFLVGLGTFLLMVSVVLLGNCNFTMQAAIGVSYIVLNGAFWGISLLKKDKFWDLSAYEVEDITPNDAKNAHLNSADDSANTFEGIASFTRTMWYAIRETKRIDWVKKSGAAPTTPQWDKWLTLAEQEARDNNRTWDAVQQREKIVGQVDRVISHDAATVDNPDQLVPAIEVQLPATR
;
A
#
# COMPACT_ATOMS: atom_id res chain seq x y z
N MET A 1 44.77 -13.09 -30.57
CA MET A 1 44.13 -13.02 -29.24
C MET A 1 42.67 -12.57 -29.30
N ALA A 2 42.29 -11.58 -30.11
CA ALA A 2 40.90 -11.13 -30.24
C ALA A 2 39.90 -12.18 -30.77
N SER A 3 40.37 -13.16 -31.57
CA SER A 3 39.51 -14.19 -32.19
C SER A 3 38.93 -15.24 -31.25
N LYS A 4 39.41 -15.33 -30.00
CA LYS A 4 38.85 -16.24 -28.99
C LYS A 4 37.76 -15.61 -28.12
N TRP A 5 37.69 -14.27 -28.09
CA TRP A 5 36.81 -13.54 -27.18
C TRP A 5 35.45 -13.23 -27.78
N PHE A 6 35.36 -13.12 -29.11
CA PHE A 6 34.08 -12.87 -29.77
C PHE A 6 33.59 -14.16 -30.43
N PRO A 7 32.32 -14.52 -30.25
CA PRO A 7 31.75 -15.67 -30.92
C PRO A 7 31.81 -15.43 -32.42
N VAL A 8 32.56 -16.27 -33.12
CA VAL A 8 32.53 -16.38 -34.58
C VAL A 8 31.34 -17.26 -34.88
N GLY A 9 30.35 -16.75 -35.64
CA GLY A 9 29.08 -17.44 -35.92
C GLY A 9 29.27 -18.90 -36.27
N THR A 10 29.13 -19.77 -35.26
CA THR A 10 29.26 -21.22 -35.39
C THR A 10 27.85 -21.75 -35.28
N ASP A 11 27.15 -21.69 -36.41
CA ASP A 11 25.82 -22.24 -36.58
C ASP A 11 25.92 -23.77 -36.76
N ASP A 12 26.40 -24.47 -35.73
CA ASP A 12 26.30 -25.92 -35.66
C ASP A 12 24.96 -26.27 -35.00
N GLY A 13 23.89 -26.22 -35.80
CA GLY A 13 22.47 -26.36 -35.43
C GLY A 13 22.04 -27.71 -34.83
N LYS A 14 22.85 -28.33 -33.97
CA LYS A 14 22.57 -29.59 -33.27
C LYS A 14 22.62 -29.38 -31.75
N GLY A 15 21.65 -28.66 -31.20
CA GLY A 15 21.53 -28.46 -29.75
C GLY A 15 20.25 -27.73 -29.34
N TRP A 16 19.92 -27.78 -28.05
CA TRP A 16 18.87 -26.94 -27.46
C TRP A 16 19.28 -25.46 -27.61
N ARG A 17 18.38 -24.62 -28.12
CA ARG A 17 18.57 -23.16 -28.14
C ARG A 17 17.72 -22.54 -27.03
N LEU A 18 18.37 -21.86 -26.10
CA LEU A 18 17.69 -21.16 -25.01
C LEU A 18 17.36 -19.73 -25.46
N ASP A 19 16.07 -19.40 -25.58
CA ASP A 19 15.64 -18.03 -25.86
C ASP A 19 15.59 -17.19 -24.57
N ILE A 20 16.77 -16.73 -24.16
CA ILE A 20 16.95 -15.90 -22.96
C ILE A 20 16.22 -14.55 -23.06
N VAL A 21 16.03 -14.04 -24.28
CA VAL A 21 15.42 -12.72 -24.52
C VAL A 21 13.94 -12.73 -24.14
N SER A 22 13.23 -13.79 -24.53
CA SER A 22 11.82 -13.97 -24.17
C SER A 22 11.63 -14.21 -22.67
N LEU A 23 12.56 -14.93 -22.02
CA LEU A 23 12.54 -15.13 -20.56
C LEU A 23 12.71 -13.80 -19.80
N LEU A 24 13.66 -12.96 -20.22
CA LEU A 24 13.93 -11.65 -19.63
C LEU A 24 12.73 -10.69 -19.71
N ALA A 25 11.99 -10.77 -20.82
CA ALA A 25 10.90 -9.85 -21.12
C ALA A 25 9.64 -10.09 -20.26
N VAL A 26 9.37 -11.33 -19.84
CA VAL A 26 8.08 -11.70 -19.24
C VAL A 26 8.20 -12.08 -17.77
N ILE A 27 9.34 -12.65 -17.35
CA ILE A 27 9.46 -13.22 -16.02
C ILE A 27 9.80 -12.14 -15.00
N GLY A 28 8.87 -11.89 -14.09
CA GLY A 28 9.11 -11.11 -12.88
C GLY A 28 8.62 -9.66 -12.90
N GLU A 29 7.99 -9.19 -13.98
CA GLU A 29 7.50 -7.80 -14.08
C GLU A 29 6.56 -7.45 -12.93
N SER A 30 5.55 -8.29 -12.66
CA SER A 30 4.59 -8.07 -11.57
C SER A 30 5.23 -8.12 -10.18
N SER A 31 6.22 -9.01 -10.00
CA SER A 31 6.95 -9.14 -8.73
C SER A 31 7.88 -7.93 -8.50
N MET A 32 8.53 -7.45 -9.56
CA MET A 32 9.39 -6.26 -9.52
C MET A 32 8.57 -4.98 -9.29
N GLU A 33 7.40 -4.86 -9.94
CA GLU A 33 6.52 -3.70 -9.79
C GLU A 33 6.11 -3.48 -8.33
N ALA A 34 5.75 -4.55 -7.61
CA ALA A 34 5.35 -4.48 -6.21
C ALA A 34 6.46 -3.96 -5.27
N HIS A 35 7.73 -4.19 -5.61
CA HIS A 35 8.88 -3.77 -4.78
C HIS A 35 9.58 -2.51 -5.32
N SER A 36 9.24 -2.07 -6.52
CA SER A 36 9.89 -0.97 -7.22
C SER A 36 10.05 0.28 -6.35
N GLN A 37 8.96 0.71 -5.69
CA GLN A 37 8.96 1.87 -4.81
C GLN A 37 9.89 1.71 -3.60
N ALA A 38 9.85 0.56 -2.93
CA ALA A 38 10.73 0.28 -1.79
C ALA A 38 12.21 0.21 -2.22
N LEU A 39 12.50 -0.42 -3.37
CA LEU A 39 13.85 -0.56 -3.90
C LEU A 39 14.45 0.79 -4.31
N THR A 40 13.68 1.64 -5.00
CA THR A 40 14.16 2.94 -5.48
C THR A 40 14.22 3.99 -4.37
N SER A 41 13.67 3.71 -3.19
CA SER A 41 13.78 4.59 -2.02
C SER A 41 15.12 4.51 -1.28
N SER A 42 15.96 3.52 -1.62
CA SER A 42 17.25 3.28 -0.97
C SER A 42 18.40 3.64 -1.90
N TRP A 43 19.50 4.18 -1.36
CA TRP A 43 20.75 4.45 -2.11
C TRP A 43 21.26 3.21 -2.87
N THR A 44 20.97 2.01 -2.37
CA THR A 44 21.36 0.75 -3.02
C THR A 44 20.78 0.58 -4.43
N CYS A 45 19.78 1.37 -4.83
CA CYS A 45 19.24 1.34 -6.19
C CYS A 45 20.25 1.80 -7.26
N ILE A 46 21.22 2.64 -6.90
CA ILE A 46 22.21 3.22 -7.81
C ILE A 46 23.29 2.20 -8.19
N LEU A 47 23.47 1.17 -7.36
CA LEU A 47 24.54 0.20 -7.55
C LEU A 47 24.29 -0.67 -8.80
N PRO A 48 25.36 -0.99 -9.56
CA PRO A 48 25.26 -1.86 -10.72
C PRO A 48 24.79 -3.25 -10.29
N ARG A 49 23.69 -3.72 -10.88
CA ARG A 49 23.09 -5.03 -10.56
C ARG A 49 22.27 -5.58 -11.72
N ILE A 50 21.96 -6.86 -11.64
CA ILE A 50 21.03 -7.53 -12.55
C ILE A 50 19.65 -7.48 -11.92
N ILE A 51 18.67 -6.92 -12.63
CA ILE A 51 17.28 -6.82 -12.18
C ILE A 51 16.42 -7.67 -13.11
N PRO A 52 15.57 -8.59 -12.60
CA PRO A 52 14.59 -9.26 -13.43
C PRO A 52 13.56 -8.24 -13.94
N ALA A 53 13.19 -8.34 -15.21
CA ALA A 53 12.24 -7.42 -15.84
C ALA A 53 12.57 -5.92 -15.61
N PRO A 54 13.74 -5.42 -16.05
CA PRO A 54 14.16 -4.03 -15.82
C PRO A 54 13.20 -3.00 -16.44
N GLN A 55 12.41 -3.40 -17.45
CA GLN A 55 11.32 -2.63 -18.02
C GLN A 55 10.28 -2.16 -16.99
N ALA A 56 10.07 -2.90 -15.89
CA ALA A 56 9.13 -2.52 -14.84
C ALA A 56 9.49 -1.17 -14.17
N LEU A 57 10.77 -0.79 -14.20
CA LEU A 57 11.28 0.46 -13.65
C LEU A 57 11.31 1.61 -14.67
N LEU A 58 11.09 1.31 -15.95
CA LEU A 58 11.16 2.25 -17.06
C LEU A 58 9.79 2.84 -17.39
N LYS A 59 9.07 3.33 -16.37
CA LYS A 59 7.75 3.93 -16.57
C LYS A 59 7.88 5.35 -17.15
N PRO A 60 6.99 5.77 -18.07
CA PRO A 60 7.04 7.11 -18.67
C PRO A 60 6.79 8.22 -17.65
N SER A 61 6.07 7.92 -16.58
CA SER A 61 5.81 8.82 -15.45
C SER A 61 6.15 8.12 -14.14
N ARG A 62 6.70 8.90 -13.20
CA ARG A 62 6.95 8.45 -11.84
C ARG A 62 5.72 8.73 -10.96
N PRO A 63 5.38 7.84 -10.01
CA PRO A 63 4.33 8.12 -9.04
C PRO A 63 4.71 9.35 -8.20
N THR A 64 3.82 10.32 -8.08
CA THR A 64 4.02 11.50 -7.20
C THR A 64 3.70 11.19 -5.75
N ARG A 65 2.91 10.13 -5.51
CA ARG A 65 2.44 9.69 -4.20
C ARG A 65 2.47 8.17 -4.11
N MET A 66 2.52 7.68 -2.88
CA MET A 66 2.39 6.26 -2.57
C MET A 66 0.94 5.78 -2.80
N PRO A 67 0.72 4.47 -3.03
CA PRO A 67 -0.62 3.94 -3.25
C PRO A 67 -1.48 4.10 -2.00
N GLN A 68 -2.59 4.81 -2.14
CA GLN A 68 -3.59 5.04 -1.09
C GLN A 68 -4.70 3.99 -1.17
N LEU A 69 -5.32 3.70 -0.03
CA LEU A 69 -6.39 2.73 0.08
C LEU A 69 -7.72 3.44 0.40
N PRO A 70 -8.85 3.06 -0.23
CA PRO A 70 -10.10 3.77 -0.03
C PRO A 70 -10.75 3.42 1.31
N SER A 71 -10.65 4.33 2.27
CA SER A 71 -11.30 4.25 3.57
C SER A 71 -11.56 5.65 4.13
N GLN A 72 -12.61 5.81 4.92
CA GLN A 72 -12.96 7.11 5.48
C GLN A 72 -12.12 7.35 6.74
N VAL A 73 -11.27 8.37 6.71
CA VAL A 73 -10.40 8.77 7.81
C VAL A 73 -10.90 10.11 8.33
N VAL A 74 -11.41 10.13 9.56
CA VAL A 74 -12.03 11.33 10.14
C VAL A 74 -11.40 11.65 11.48
N GLY A 75 -10.92 12.88 11.64
CA GLY A 75 -10.43 13.36 12.92
C GLY A 75 -11.58 13.65 13.88
N VAL A 76 -11.45 13.19 15.12
CA VAL A 76 -12.49 13.24 16.14
C VAL A 76 -12.75 14.67 16.61
N HIS A 77 -11.68 15.45 16.82
CA HIS A 77 -11.77 16.80 17.38
C HIS A 77 -11.65 17.91 16.32
N ASN A 78 -10.75 17.76 15.35
CA ASN A 78 -10.57 18.73 14.28
C ASN A 78 -11.66 18.58 13.19
N GLY A 79 -12.28 17.40 13.12
CA GLY A 79 -13.31 17.08 12.14
C GLY A 79 -12.82 17.15 10.69
N THR A 80 -11.53 16.94 10.46
CA THR A 80 -10.94 16.72 9.14
C THR A 80 -11.49 15.40 8.57
N ASN A 81 -11.90 15.37 7.32
CA ASN A 81 -12.32 14.14 6.64
C ASN A 81 -11.44 13.93 5.39
N VAL A 82 -10.75 12.80 5.34
CA VAL A 82 -9.98 12.33 4.18
C VAL A 82 -10.60 11.01 3.71
N PRO A 83 -11.06 10.91 2.45
CA PRO A 83 -11.76 9.73 1.95
C PRO A 83 -10.83 8.55 1.59
N THR A 84 -9.54 8.68 1.86
CA THR A 84 -8.50 7.68 1.59
C THR A 84 -7.55 7.56 2.79
N LEU A 85 -7.03 6.36 3.01
CA LEU A 85 -5.93 6.12 3.94
C LEU A 85 -4.60 6.14 3.19
N ASN A 86 -3.69 6.91 3.76
CA ASN A 86 -2.31 7.02 3.36
C ASN A 86 -1.54 5.69 3.48
N TYR A 87 -0.38 5.59 2.83
CA TYR A 87 0.33 4.32 2.68
C TYR A 87 0.94 3.82 4.00
N PHE A 88 1.58 4.71 4.77
CA PHE A 88 2.24 4.32 6.02
C PHE A 88 1.26 3.88 7.12
N PRO A 89 0.13 4.58 7.36
CA PRO A 89 -0.91 4.06 8.26
C PRO A 89 -1.40 2.66 7.93
N ASN A 90 -1.55 2.33 6.64
CA ASN A 90 -1.98 1.00 6.23
C ASN A 90 -0.92 -0.09 6.52
N ILE A 91 0.37 0.27 6.62
CA ILE A 91 1.39 -0.66 7.09
C ILE A 91 1.26 -0.89 8.60
N ILE A 92 1.00 0.18 9.37
CA ILE A 92 0.88 0.10 10.83
C ILE A 92 -0.38 -0.68 11.24
N HIS A 93 -1.51 -0.37 10.61
CA HIS A 93 -2.80 -1.03 10.84
C HIS A 93 -3.35 -1.49 9.49
N PRO A 94 -3.06 -2.74 9.08
CA PRO A 94 -3.54 -3.29 7.82
C PRO A 94 -5.07 -3.33 7.82
N ILE A 95 -5.70 -2.42 7.08
CA ILE A 95 -7.17 -2.33 7.06
C ILE A 95 -7.81 -3.48 6.30
N ASP A 96 -7.09 -4.05 5.31
CA ASP A 96 -7.54 -5.22 4.53
C ASP A 96 -7.53 -6.52 5.33
N GLN A 97 -6.85 -6.55 6.49
CA GLN A 97 -6.80 -7.73 7.36
C GLN A 97 -7.79 -7.63 8.52
N GLN A 98 -8.49 -6.50 8.66
CA GLN A 98 -9.50 -6.33 9.69
C GLN A 98 -10.72 -7.18 9.38
N ARG A 99 -11.29 -7.79 10.42
CA ARG A 99 -12.54 -8.55 10.29
C ARG A 99 -13.71 -7.58 10.21
N ALA A 100 -14.75 -7.95 9.46
CA ALA A 100 -16.01 -7.23 9.46
C ALA A 100 -16.51 -6.95 10.88
N PHE A 101 -16.96 -5.72 11.13
CA PHE A 101 -17.47 -5.26 12.42
C PHE A 101 -16.48 -5.38 13.61
N SER A 102 -15.17 -5.41 13.35
CA SER A 102 -14.18 -5.28 14.42
C SER A 102 -14.06 -3.83 14.92
N PHE A 103 -13.76 -3.70 16.21
CA PHE A 103 -13.38 -2.42 16.81
C PHE A 103 -12.04 -2.57 17.51
N VAL A 104 -11.10 -1.68 17.19
CA VAL A 104 -9.74 -1.72 17.74
C VAL A 104 -9.32 -0.30 18.10
N VAL A 105 -8.60 -0.14 19.21
CA VAL A 105 -8.06 1.14 19.68
C VAL A 105 -6.54 1.06 19.76
N PHE A 106 -5.86 1.88 18.98
CA PHE A 106 -4.41 2.04 19.02
C PHE A 106 -4.03 3.37 19.64
N GLU A 107 -2.96 3.40 20.42
CA GLU A 107 -2.27 4.61 20.83
C GLU A 107 -0.97 4.73 20.04
N ILE A 108 -0.78 5.86 19.36
CA ILE A 108 0.40 6.12 18.55
C ILE A 108 1.11 7.38 19.04
N THR A 109 2.35 7.20 19.46
CA THR A 109 3.23 8.28 19.94
C THR A 109 4.55 8.26 19.19
N HIS A 110 5.24 9.41 19.16
CA HIS A 110 6.56 9.50 18.55
C HIS A 110 7.64 9.14 19.59
N LYS A 111 8.51 8.19 19.26
CA LYS A 111 9.49 7.61 20.18
C LYS A 111 10.60 8.58 20.60
N GLU A 112 10.97 9.49 19.71
CA GLU A 112 11.91 10.57 20.03
C GLU A 112 11.16 11.90 20.21
N LYS A 113 11.29 12.47 21.41
CA LYS A 113 10.94 13.87 21.66
C LYS A 113 12.01 14.74 20.99
N ALA A 114 11.96 14.90 19.66
CA ALA A 114 12.78 15.89 18.97
C ALA A 114 12.48 17.25 19.62
N PRO A 115 13.48 17.97 20.16
CA PRO A 115 13.25 19.22 20.88
C PRO A 115 12.57 20.23 19.95
N ALA A 116 11.54 20.90 20.47
CA ALA A 116 10.64 21.79 19.75
C ALA A 116 11.30 23.04 19.10
N ASP A 117 12.63 23.17 19.19
CA ASP A 117 13.41 24.33 18.74
C ASP A 117 14.22 24.08 17.46
N SER A 118 14.18 22.89 16.86
CA SER A 118 14.69 22.72 15.50
C SER A 118 13.64 23.19 14.49
N LEU A 119 13.95 24.25 13.74
CA LEU A 119 13.44 24.51 12.37
C LEU A 119 13.18 23.20 11.63
N PRO A 120 12.22 23.13 10.69
CA PRO A 120 11.81 21.87 10.07
C PRO A 120 13.00 21.24 9.38
N SER A 121 13.75 20.41 10.10
CA SER A 121 14.40 19.27 9.52
C SER A 121 13.22 18.52 8.95
N THR A 122 13.09 18.62 7.63
CA THR A 122 12.85 17.45 6.81
C THR A 122 13.25 16.27 7.67
N ALA A 123 12.25 15.54 8.17
CA ALA A 123 12.48 14.21 8.67
C ALA A 123 12.94 13.45 7.43
N ASN A 124 14.21 13.65 7.08
CA ASN A 124 15.02 12.70 6.41
C ASN A 124 14.93 11.56 7.41
N ALA A 125 13.93 10.71 7.20
CA ALA A 125 14.04 9.32 7.52
C ALA A 125 15.29 8.89 6.75
N ASN A 126 16.46 9.20 7.32
CA ASN A 126 17.74 8.59 7.07
C ASN A 126 17.52 7.18 7.59
N SER A 127 16.72 6.45 6.84
CA SER A 127 16.48 5.07 7.02
C SER A 127 17.86 4.50 6.77
N SER A 128 18.56 4.15 7.84
CA SER A 128 19.53 3.08 7.81
C SER A 128 18.76 1.79 7.50
N LYS A 129 18.15 1.78 6.31
CA LYS A 129 17.39 0.69 5.75
C LYS A 129 18.40 -0.43 5.66
N LYS A 130 18.19 -1.48 6.45
CA LYS A 130 18.89 -2.74 6.29
C LYS A 130 18.88 -3.05 4.79
N GLU A 131 20.06 -3.30 4.22
CA GLU A 131 20.17 -3.79 2.84
C GLU A 131 19.11 -4.88 2.68
N SER A 132 18.11 -4.64 1.82
CA SER A 132 17.11 -5.66 1.53
C SER A 132 17.88 -6.88 1.05
N ALA A 133 17.64 -8.06 1.63
CA ALA A 133 18.41 -9.27 1.32
C ALA A 133 18.55 -9.51 -0.20
N SER A 134 17.55 -9.11 -1.00
CA SER A 134 17.62 -9.11 -2.47
C SER A 134 18.77 -8.29 -3.06
N THR A 135 19.02 -7.07 -2.59
CA THR A 135 20.05 -6.19 -3.17
C THR A 135 21.46 -6.72 -2.93
N SER A 136 21.64 -7.58 -1.91
CA SER A 136 22.87 -8.31 -1.69
C SER A 136 23.03 -9.49 -2.66
N VAL A 137 21.96 -10.25 -2.88
CA VAL A 137 21.94 -11.38 -3.84
C VAL A 137 22.17 -10.89 -5.27
N ASP A 138 21.49 -9.83 -5.72
CA ASP A 138 21.62 -9.28 -7.08
C ASP A 138 23.07 -8.89 -7.42
N ARG A 139 23.80 -8.34 -6.44
CA ARG A 139 25.20 -7.92 -6.59
C ARG A 139 26.15 -9.12 -6.61
N GLY A 140 25.89 -10.11 -5.76
CA GLY A 140 26.67 -11.36 -5.73
C GLY A 140 26.59 -12.11 -7.05
N ASP A 141 25.38 -12.25 -7.60
CA ASP A 141 25.13 -12.91 -8.88
C ASP A 141 25.84 -12.22 -10.05
N LEU A 142 25.80 -10.88 -10.11
CA LEU A 142 26.51 -10.12 -11.15
C LEU A 142 28.02 -10.38 -11.11
N VAL A 143 28.64 -10.31 -9.93
CA VAL A 143 30.08 -10.55 -9.78
C VAL A 143 30.44 -11.99 -10.15
N GLY A 144 29.63 -12.96 -9.72
CA GLY A 144 29.81 -14.37 -10.07
C GLY A 144 29.75 -14.63 -11.57
N LEU A 145 28.74 -14.07 -12.25
CA LEU A 145 28.58 -14.19 -13.70
C LEU A 145 29.70 -13.50 -14.48
N LEU A 146 30.18 -12.34 -14.02
CA LEU A 146 31.32 -11.66 -14.65
C LEU A 146 32.60 -12.51 -14.55
N ILE A 147 32.91 -13.05 -13.37
CA ILE A 147 34.06 -13.95 -13.19
C ILE A 147 33.94 -15.15 -14.12
N TRP A 148 32.75 -15.75 -14.21
CA TRP A 148 32.49 -16.90 -15.07
C TRP A 148 32.65 -16.57 -16.57
N ALA A 149 32.21 -15.38 -17.01
CA ALA A 149 32.37 -14.93 -18.38
C ALA A 149 33.85 -14.72 -18.78
N PHE A 150 34.67 -14.25 -17.84
CA PHE A 150 36.13 -14.14 -18.02
C PHE A 150 36.82 -15.51 -18.13
N LEU A 151 36.30 -16.53 -17.44
CA LEU A 151 36.83 -17.90 -17.47
C LEU A 151 36.47 -18.65 -18.76
N ILE A 152 35.34 -18.34 -19.40
CA ILE A 152 34.87 -18.95 -20.67
C ILE A 152 35.28 -18.15 -21.92
N PRO A 153 36.28 -17.27 -21.78
CA PRO A 153 36.51 -16.06 -22.59
C PRO A 153 35.35 -15.64 -23.51
N ASP A 154 34.17 -15.33 -22.95
CA ASP A 154 33.03 -14.82 -23.72
C ASP A 154 32.91 -13.29 -23.60
N GLY A 155 33.52 -12.58 -24.55
CA GLY A 155 33.57 -11.13 -24.60
C GLY A 155 32.22 -10.48 -24.90
N THR A 156 31.31 -11.13 -25.63
CA THR A 156 29.96 -10.58 -25.84
C THR A 156 29.15 -10.64 -24.56
N ALA A 157 29.31 -11.69 -23.75
CA ALA A 157 28.66 -11.79 -22.46
C ALA A 157 29.19 -10.76 -21.44
N VAL A 158 30.51 -10.51 -21.41
CA VAL A 158 31.08 -9.45 -20.56
C VAL A 158 30.51 -8.08 -20.95
N LEU A 159 30.44 -7.78 -22.24
CA LEU A 159 29.84 -6.53 -22.72
C LEU A 159 28.35 -6.45 -22.37
N ALA A 160 27.59 -7.53 -22.56
CA ALA A 160 26.16 -7.58 -22.23
C ALA A 160 25.92 -7.35 -20.72
N LEU A 161 26.64 -8.04 -19.84
CA LEU A 161 26.51 -7.87 -18.39
C LEU A 161 26.95 -6.47 -17.94
N GLY A 162 28.01 -5.93 -18.55
CA GLY A 162 28.45 -4.56 -18.34
C GLY A 162 27.39 -3.54 -18.72
N THR A 163 26.77 -3.68 -19.90
CA THR A 163 25.72 -2.75 -20.35
C THR A 163 24.43 -2.89 -19.55
N ILE A 164 24.02 -4.09 -19.14
CA ILE A 164 22.84 -4.31 -18.26
C ILE A 164 23.07 -3.65 -16.89
N SER A 165 24.24 -3.88 -16.30
CA SER A 165 24.57 -3.34 -14.98
C SER A 165 24.63 -1.81 -14.99
N LEU A 166 25.19 -1.22 -16.05
CA LEU A 166 25.19 0.24 -16.26
C LEU A 166 23.77 0.78 -16.46
N ALA A 167 22.94 0.10 -17.26
CA ALA A 167 21.55 0.49 -17.46
C ALA A 167 20.78 0.47 -16.12
N SER A 168 20.98 -0.56 -15.30
CA SER A 168 20.39 -0.64 -13.95
C SER A 168 20.83 0.53 -13.07
N SER A 169 22.11 0.89 -13.04
CA SER A 169 22.58 2.05 -12.25
C SER A 169 21.94 3.36 -12.70
N ILE A 170 21.87 3.59 -14.02
CA ILE A 170 21.29 4.81 -14.60
C ILE A 170 19.81 4.93 -14.23
N VAL A 171 19.04 3.85 -14.40
CA VAL A 171 17.62 3.81 -14.09
C VAL A 171 17.38 3.91 -12.58
N GLY A 172 18.22 3.26 -11.78
CA GLY A 172 18.20 3.36 -10.32
C GLY A 172 18.40 4.79 -9.83
N TYR A 173 19.43 5.47 -10.35
CA TYR A 173 19.68 6.88 -10.06
C TYR A 173 18.53 7.79 -10.50
N ALA A 174 17.99 7.58 -11.70
CA ALA A 174 16.86 8.35 -12.21
C ALA A 174 15.60 8.20 -11.35
N SER A 175 15.39 7.02 -10.78
CA SER A 175 14.22 6.69 -9.96
C SER A 175 14.45 6.88 -8.46
N TRP A 176 15.63 7.33 -8.03
CA TRP A 176 15.94 7.49 -6.61
C TRP A 176 15.09 8.59 -5.96
N TRP A 177 14.44 8.24 -4.85
CA TRP A 177 13.50 9.09 -4.14
C TRP A 177 13.51 8.87 -2.62
N SER A 178 12.91 9.81 -1.89
CA SER A 178 12.65 9.73 -0.46
C SER A 178 11.20 10.12 -0.12
N PRO A 179 10.55 9.47 0.86
CA PRO A 179 9.23 9.90 1.30
C PRO A 179 9.32 11.20 2.09
N LEU A 180 8.52 12.19 1.71
CA LEU A 180 8.35 13.42 2.45
C LEU A 180 6.98 13.40 3.13
N LEU A 181 6.99 13.28 4.46
CA LEU A 181 5.79 13.39 5.29
C LEU A 181 5.58 14.86 5.69
N THR A 182 4.34 15.34 5.56
CA THR A 182 4.04 16.74 5.80
C THR A 182 3.98 17.05 7.29
N THR A 183 4.97 17.79 7.80
CA THR A 183 5.03 18.24 9.19
C THR A 183 4.39 19.63 9.37
N ARG A 184 4.24 20.07 10.62
CA ARG A 184 3.61 21.38 10.92
C ARG A 184 4.68 22.43 10.95
N ILE A 185 4.41 23.57 10.34
CA ILE A 185 5.33 24.71 10.35
C ILE A 185 5.07 25.61 11.57
N PHE A 186 3.80 25.74 12.01
CA PHE A 186 3.42 26.70 13.06
C PHE A 186 2.99 26.03 14.37
N PRO A 187 3.61 26.34 15.52
CA PRO A 187 3.23 25.81 16.82
C PRO A 187 2.08 26.65 17.42
N ALA A 188 0.83 26.32 17.08
CA ALA A 188 -0.32 26.80 17.83
C ALA A 188 -0.88 25.70 18.74
N ILE A 189 -1.51 26.07 19.85
CA ILE A 189 -2.22 25.14 20.75
C ILE A 189 -3.22 24.35 19.90
N VAL A 190 -3.11 23.03 19.94
CA VAL A 190 -3.93 22.12 19.13
C VAL A 190 -4.80 21.25 20.02
N PRO A 191 -6.03 20.95 19.57
CA PRO A 191 -6.82 19.89 20.18
C PRO A 191 -6.13 18.53 19.98
N PRO A 192 -6.55 17.49 20.72
CA PRO A 192 -6.05 16.13 20.51
C PRO A 192 -6.27 15.69 19.05
N GLY A 193 -5.30 14.94 18.52
CA GLY A 193 -5.26 14.51 17.13
C GLY A 193 -5.98 13.21 16.83
N ASP A 194 -6.85 12.74 17.73
CA ASP A 194 -7.49 11.43 17.61
C ASP A 194 -8.19 11.26 16.25
N VAL A 195 -7.97 10.11 15.61
CA VAL A 195 -8.48 9.78 14.27
C VAL A 195 -9.29 8.50 14.32
N ILE A 196 -10.43 8.48 13.63
CA ILE A 196 -11.19 7.26 13.34
C ILE A 196 -11.04 6.88 11.89
N ILE A 197 -10.71 5.62 11.67
CA ILE A 197 -10.68 4.99 10.35
C ILE A 197 -11.89 4.07 10.25
N ARG A 198 -12.72 4.29 9.23
CA ARG A 198 -13.84 3.42 8.89
C ARG A 198 -13.51 2.65 7.61
N THR A 199 -13.56 1.33 7.72
CA THR A 199 -13.40 0.41 6.59
C THR A 199 -14.71 0.19 5.84
N ARG A 200 -14.63 -0.37 4.63
CA ARG A 200 -15.81 -0.75 3.83
C ARG A 200 -16.59 -1.92 4.45
N GLU A 201 -15.91 -2.78 5.22
CA GLU A 201 -16.49 -3.94 5.90
C GLU A 201 -17.19 -3.58 7.23
N GLY A 202 -17.27 -2.29 7.57
CA GLY A 202 -17.95 -1.82 8.78
C GLY A 202 -17.13 -1.96 10.06
N ALA A 203 -15.83 -2.24 9.95
CA ALA A 203 -14.88 -2.15 11.06
C ALA A 203 -14.45 -0.70 11.32
N PHE A 204 -14.23 -0.38 12.60
CA PHE A 204 -13.78 0.92 13.07
C PHE A 204 -12.45 0.78 13.81
N ILE A 205 -11.47 1.61 13.44
CA ILE A 205 -10.18 1.70 14.13
C ILE A 205 -10.09 3.10 14.73
N LEU A 206 -10.00 3.18 16.04
CA LEU A 206 -9.73 4.43 16.75
C LEU A 206 -8.24 4.54 17.02
N VAL A 207 -7.64 5.62 16.56
CA VAL A 207 -6.24 5.95 16.80
C VAL A 207 -6.18 7.14 17.72
N LYS A 208 -5.70 6.93 18.95
CA LYS A 208 -5.38 8.00 19.90
C LYS A 208 -3.97 8.50 19.61
N CYS A 209 -3.86 9.77 19.21
CA CYS A 209 -2.56 10.33 18.87
C CYS A 209 -2.55 11.86 18.99
N ASN A 210 -1.35 12.44 19.04
CA ASN A 210 -1.18 13.89 18.98
C ASN A 210 -1.45 14.41 17.56
N GLU A 211 -1.93 15.65 17.42
CA GLU A 211 -2.21 16.31 16.14
C GLU A 211 -1.01 16.33 15.18
N TYR A 212 0.22 16.32 15.71
CA TYR A 212 1.43 16.17 14.90
C TYR A 212 1.47 14.83 14.17
N VAL A 213 1.28 13.72 14.88
CA VAL A 213 1.22 12.37 14.33
C VAL A 213 0.00 12.22 13.42
N ALA A 214 -1.16 12.74 13.86
CA ALA A 214 -2.39 12.72 13.10
C ALA A 214 -2.22 13.35 11.70
N ARG A 215 -1.54 14.50 11.66
CA ARG A 215 -1.30 15.22 10.41
C ARG A 215 -0.14 14.68 9.61
N GLU A 216 0.86 14.11 10.23
CA GLU A 216 1.98 13.50 9.50
C GLU A 216 1.53 12.21 8.78
N LEU A 217 0.82 11.33 9.50
CA LEU A 217 0.44 10.01 9.01
C LEU A 217 -0.89 9.99 8.26
N TYR A 218 -1.93 10.66 8.76
CA TYR A 218 -3.30 10.46 8.26
C TYR A 218 -3.82 11.59 7.38
N THR A 219 -3.64 12.85 7.79
CA THR A 219 -4.26 13.99 7.08
C THR A 219 -3.31 14.75 6.16
N GLY A 220 -2.00 14.59 6.37
CA GLY A 220 -0.97 15.25 5.59
C GLY A 220 -0.77 14.62 4.23
N THR A 221 -0.14 15.41 3.36
CA THR A 221 0.26 14.94 2.04
C THR A 221 1.53 14.10 2.16
N GLU A 222 1.44 12.83 1.76
CA GLU A 222 2.62 11.99 1.49
C GLU A 222 3.08 12.29 0.06
N GLU A 223 4.25 12.91 -0.09
CA GLU A 223 4.83 13.21 -1.40
C GLU A 223 6.12 12.42 -1.60
N CYS A 224 6.33 11.95 -2.82
CA CYS A 224 7.59 11.31 -3.20
C CYS A 224 8.54 12.39 -3.72
N GLU A 225 9.55 12.75 -2.92
CA GLU A 225 10.59 13.68 -3.34
C GLU A 225 11.65 12.93 -4.14
N TYR A 226 11.78 13.26 -5.42
CA TYR A 226 12.78 12.65 -6.29
C TYR A 226 14.03 13.53 -6.36
N ASN A 227 15.20 12.91 -6.19
CA ASN A 227 16.47 13.63 -6.28
C ASN A 227 16.74 14.17 -7.69
N VAL A 228 16.18 13.50 -8.72
CA VAL A 228 16.37 13.85 -10.13
C VAL A 228 15.14 14.58 -10.69
N SER A 229 15.36 15.69 -11.39
CA SER A 229 14.32 16.49 -12.04
C SER A 229 13.59 15.71 -13.15
N THR A 230 12.37 16.14 -13.49
CA THR A 230 11.52 15.44 -14.47
C THR A 230 12.13 15.35 -15.87
N GLN A 231 12.87 16.37 -16.32
CA GLN A 231 13.50 16.35 -17.64
C GLN A 231 14.70 15.40 -17.68
N ALA A 232 15.55 15.46 -16.64
CA ALA A 232 16.68 14.54 -16.51
C ALA A 232 16.20 13.09 -16.37
N TYR A 233 15.10 12.85 -15.64
CA TYR A 233 14.48 11.53 -15.55
C TYR A 233 14.09 10.97 -16.92
N ARG A 234 13.37 11.74 -17.74
CA ARG A 234 12.94 11.30 -19.08
C ARG A 234 14.14 10.95 -19.97
N PHE A 235 15.20 11.75 -19.91
CA PHE A 235 16.43 11.48 -20.65
C PHE A 235 17.13 10.21 -20.15
N LEU A 236 17.31 10.06 -18.84
CA LEU A 236 17.99 8.91 -18.23
C LEU A 236 17.22 7.59 -18.44
N VAL A 237 15.89 7.63 -18.37
CA VAL A 237 15.02 6.48 -18.71
C VAL A 237 15.19 6.12 -20.18
N GLY A 238 15.17 7.10 -21.09
CA GLY A 238 15.41 6.86 -22.51
C GLY A 238 16.79 6.22 -22.78
N LEU A 239 17.83 6.72 -22.12
CA LEU A 239 19.18 6.15 -22.19
C LEU A 239 19.23 4.73 -21.61
N GLY A 240 18.58 4.49 -20.47
CA GLY A 240 18.48 3.17 -19.84
C GLY A 240 17.79 2.16 -20.75
N THR A 241 16.64 2.52 -21.34
CA THR A 241 15.92 1.67 -22.30
C THR A 241 16.79 1.34 -23.51
N PHE A 242 17.52 2.33 -24.05
CA PHE A 242 18.43 2.11 -25.18
C PHE A 242 19.55 1.12 -24.82
N LEU A 243 20.20 1.30 -23.66
CA LEU A 243 21.25 0.39 -23.20
C LEU A 243 20.72 -1.03 -22.95
N LEU A 244 19.49 -1.18 -22.45
CA LEU A 244 18.86 -2.49 -22.31
C LEU A 244 18.61 -3.15 -23.66
N MET A 245 18.11 -2.42 -24.66
CA MET A 245 17.92 -2.97 -26.01
C MET A 245 19.25 -3.46 -26.61
N VAL A 246 20.32 -2.68 -26.49
CA VAL A 246 21.67 -3.08 -26.92
C VAL A 246 22.12 -4.33 -26.16
N SER A 247 21.91 -4.37 -24.85
CA SER A 247 22.29 -5.50 -24.00
C SER A 247 21.58 -6.79 -24.40
N VAL A 248 20.28 -6.73 -24.69
CA VAL A 248 19.46 -7.87 -25.11
C VAL A 248 19.98 -8.46 -26.42
N VAL A 249 20.35 -7.61 -27.38
CA VAL A 249 20.95 -8.05 -28.66
C VAL A 249 22.31 -8.72 -28.43
N LEU A 250 23.15 -8.17 -27.56
CA LEU A 250 24.44 -8.77 -27.20
C LEU A 250 24.26 -10.13 -26.51
N LEU A 251 23.28 -10.23 -25.61
CA LEU A 251 22.95 -11.46 -24.88
C LEU A 251 22.48 -12.59 -25.81
N GLY A 252 21.66 -12.25 -26.82
CA GLY A 252 21.22 -13.20 -27.84
C GLY A 252 22.36 -13.77 -28.69
N ASN A 253 23.51 -13.10 -28.73
CA ASN A 253 24.71 -13.54 -29.45
C ASN A 253 25.80 -14.13 -28.54
N CYS A 254 25.53 -14.31 -27.24
CA CYS A 254 26.47 -14.98 -26.32
C CYS A 254 26.54 -16.49 -26.57
N ASN A 255 27.60 -17.13 -26.08
CA ASN A 255 27.72 -18.58 -26.14
C ASN A 255 26.62 -19.25 -25.29
N PHE A 256 26.16 -20.43 -25.70
CA PHE A 256 25.10 -21.18 -25.04
C PHE A 256 25.40 -21.41 -23.54
N THR A 257 26.65 -21.72 -23.20
CA THR A 257 27.07 -21.91 -21.80
C THR A 257 26.79 -20.67 -20.94
N MET A 258 27.03 -19.48 -21.49
CA MET A 258 26.81 -18.24 -20.78
C MET A 258 25.35 -17.80 -20.80
N GLN A 259 24.64 -18.04 -21.90
CA GLN A 259 23.19 -17.84 -21.98
C GLN A 259 22.45 -18.69 -20.93
N ALA A 260 22.84 -19.95 -20.77
CA ALA A 260 22.28 -20.84 -19.76
C ALA A 260 22.60 -20.36 -18.33
N ALA A 261 23.84 -19.97 -18.04
CA ALA A 261 24.23 -19.45 -16.73
C ALA A 261 23.46 -18.19 -16.35
N ILE A 262 23.32 -17.25 -17.28
CA ILE A 262 22.55 -16.02 -17.09
C ILE A 262 21.07 -16.35 -16.88
N GLY A 263 20.49 -17.24 -17.69
CA GLY A 263 19.11 -17.68 -17.53
C GLY A 263 18.81 -18.31 -16.18
N VAL A 264 19.70 -19.17 -15.67
CA VAL A 264 19.57 -19.78 -14.34
C VAL A 264 19.63 -18.71 -13.25
N SER A 265 20.56 -17.76 -13.32
CA SER A 265 20.63 -16.65 -12.36
C SER A 265 19.35 -15.81 -12.39
N TYR A 266 18.80 -15.48 -13.55
CA TYR A 266 17.52 -14.76 -13.64
C TYR A 266 16.36 -15.53 -13.01
N ILE A 267 16.30 -16.86 -13.17
CA ILE A 267 15.28 -17.71 -12.53
C ILE A 267 15.43 -17.67 -11.01
N VAL A 268 16.66 -17.79 -10.50
CA VAL A 268 16.96 -17.72 -9.05
C VAL A 268 16.61 -16.35 -8.49
N LEU A 269 17.04 -15.27 -9.15
CA LEU A 269 16.73 -13.90 -8.75
C LEU A 269 15.22 -13.66 -8.75
N ASN A 270 14.51 -14.06 -9.81
CA ASN A 270 13.07 -13.93 -9.86
C ASN A 270 12.37 -14.72 -8.74
N GLY A 271 12.84 -15.94 -8.46
CA GLY A 271 12.37 -16.73 -7.32
C GLY A 271 12.63 -16.04 -5.98
N ALA A 272 13.78 -15.37 -5.82
CA ALA A 272 14.12 -14.61 -4.62
C ALA A 272 13.22 -13.36 -4.47
N PHE A 273 12.98 -12.59 -5.54
CA PHE A 273 12.07 -11.44 -5.52
C PHE A 273 10.62 -11.86 -5.24
N TRP A 274 10.18 -12.99 -5.80
CA TRP A 274 8.89 -13.58 -5.47
C TRP A 274 8.85 -14.03 -3.99
N GLY A 275 9.91 -14.67 -3.48
CA GLY A 275 9.99 -15.04 -2.07
C GLY A 275 9.93 -13.83 -1.13
N ILE A 276 10.55 -12.72 -1.51
CA ILE A 276 10.49 -11.45 -0.77
C ILE A 276 9.08 -10.84 -0.83
N SER A 277 8.32 -11.05 -1.90
CA SER A 277 6.92 -10.60 -1.99
C SER A 277 6.00 -11.25 -0.96
N LEU A 278 6.40 -12.39 -0.41
CA LEU A 278 5.68 -13.07 0.67
C LEU A 278 6.00 -12.49 2.06
N LEU A 279 7.04 -11.66 2.18
CA LEU A 279 7.36 -10.99 3.42
C LEU A 279 6.32 -9.90 3.71
N LYS A 280 5.99 -9.75 4.99
CA LYS A 280 5.09 -8.70 5.45
C LYS A 280 5.65 -7.32 5.11
N LYS A 281 4.73 -6.40 4.77
CA LYS A 281 5.06 -5.05 4.32
C LYS A 281 5.76 -4.19 5.39
N ASP A 282 5.55 -4.55 6.66
CA ASP A 282 6.18 -3.95 7.84
C ASP A 282 7.71 -4.02 7.83
N LYS A 283 8.31 -5.00 7.15
CA LYS A 283 9.77 -5.17 7.09
C LYS A 283 10.46 -4.30 6.03
N PHE A 284 9.72 -3.74 5.07
CA PHE A 284 10.31 -2.89 4.02
C PHE A 284 10.56 -1.46 4.47
N TRP A 285 9.83 -1.02 5.50
CA TRP A 285 9.87 0.34 5.99
C TRP A 285 10.25 0.34 7.45
N ASP A 286 11.17 1.23 7.81
CA ASP A 286 11.51 1.45 9.20
C ASP A 286 10.50 2.42 9.79
N LEU A 287 9.58 1.89 10.59
CA LEU A 287 8.55 2.65 11.32
C LEU A 287 8.91 2.80 12.80
N SER A 288 10.16 2.56 13.19
CA SER A 288 10.61 2.61 14.59
C SER A 288 10.53 4.00 15.24
N ALA A 289 10.30 5.05 14.44
CA ALA A 289 9.99 6.40 14.91
C ALA A 289 8.66 6.46 15.68
N TYR A 290 7.72 5.54 15.43
CA TYR A 290 6.42 5.50 16.08
C TYR A 290 6.36 4.33 17.07
N GLU A 291 5.85 4.61 18.26
CA GLU A 291 5.46 3.61 19.26
C GLU A 291 3.95 3.38 19.11
N VAL A 292 3.57 2.13 18.90
CA VAL A 292 2.20 1.73 18.60
C VAL A 292 1.78 0.71 19.64
N GLU A 293 0.83 1.09 20.48
CA GLU A 293 0.28 0.24 21.54
C GLU A 293 -1.19 -0.10 21.26
N ASP A 294 -1.55 -1.38 21.39
CA ASP A 294 -2.95 -1.80 21.34
C ASP A 294 -3.57 -1.66 22.73
N ILE A 295 -4.34 -0.59 22.90
CA ILE A 295 -5.07 -0.25 24.13
C ILE A 295 -6.55 -0.64 24.03
N THR A 296 -6.90 -1.58 23.15
CA THR A 296 -8.29 -1.98 22.92
C THR A 296 -8.90 -2.49 24.23
N PRO A 297 -10.04 -1.92 24.67
CA PRO A 297 -10.77 -2.39 25.83
C PRO A 297 -11.17 -3.87 25.69
N ASN A 298 -11.05 -4.65 26.78
CA ASN A 298 -11.34 -6.10 26.75
C ASN A 298 -12.79 -6.42 26.35
N ASP A 299 -13.74 -5.50 26.61
CA ASP A 299 -15.13 -5.62 26.22
C ASP A 299 -15.38 -5.41 24.72
N ALA A 300 -14.45 -4.74 24.01
CA ALA A 300 -14.59 -4.41 22.59
C ALA A 300 -13.72 -5.27 21.67
N LYS A 301 -12.70 -5.99 22.19
CA LYS A 301 -11.81 -6.89 21.41
C LYS A 301 -12.57 -7.92 20.57
N ASN A 302 -13.71 -8.40 21.07
CA ASN A 302 -14.54 -9.41 20.41
C ASN A 302 -15.78 -8.83 19.71
N ALA A 303 -15.77 -7.54 19.32
CA ALA A 303 -16.90 -6.90 18.65
C ALA A 303 -17.37 -7.62 17.36
N HIS A 304 -16.44 -8.29 16.68
CA HIS A 304 -16.68 -9.05 15.45
C HIS A 304 -17.36 -10.41 15.69
N LEU A 305 -17.44 -10.89 16.94
CA LEU A 305 -18.11 -12.15 17.28
C LEU A 305 -19.49 -11.88 17.86
N ASN A 306 -20.40 -12.80 17.59
CA ASN A 306 -21.62 -12.89 18.36
C ASN A 306 -21.23 -13.28 19.79
N SER A 307 -21.80 -12.59 20.77
CA SER A 307 -21.55 -12.87 22.18
C SER A 307 -21.96 -14.32 22.49
N ALA A 308 -21.06 -15.09 23.13
CA ALA A 308 -21.29 -16.50 23.43
C ALA A 308 -22.08 -16.73 24.74
N ASP A 309 -22.29 -15.67 25.53
CA ASP A 309 -23.10 -15.67 26.75
C ASP A 309 -24.61 -15.62 26.44
N ASP A 310 -25.47 -15.78 27.46
CA ASP A 310 -26.95 -15.62 27.42
C ASP A 310 -27.44 -14.29 26.77
N SER A 311 -26.53 -13.34 26.51
CA SER A 311 -26.73 -12.15 25.68
C SER A 311 -26.87 -12.44 24.18
N ALA A 312 -26.64 -13.67 23.71
CA ALA A 312 -26.84 -14.11 22.33
C ALA A 312 -28.29 -13.93 21.83
N ASN A 313 -29.27 -13.93 22.75
CA ASN A 313 -30.68 -13.69 22.46
C ASN A 313 -31.08 -12.21 22.47
N THR A 314 -30.17 -11.31 22.87
CA THR A 314 -30.37 -9.87 22.85
C THR A 314 -29.82 -9.31 21.54
N PHE A 315 -30.49 -8.32 20.94
CA PHE A 315 -30.03 -7.64 19.71
C PHE A 315 -28.59 -7.10 19.81
N GLU A 316 -28.11 -6.82 21.02
CA GLU A 316 -26.75 -6.34 21.33
C GLU A 316 -25.68 -7.46 21.24
N GLY A 317 -26.08 -8.73 21.40
CA GLY A 317 -25.17 -9.87 21.29
C GLY A 317 -24.77 -10.18 19.84
N ILE A 318 -25.46 -9.61 18.86
CA ILE A 318 -25.19 -9.85 17.43
C ILE A 318 -24.15 -8.84 16.93
N ALA A 319 -23.11 -9.33 16.25
CA ALA A 319 -22.14 -8.48 15.58
C ALA A 319 -22.84 -7.61 14.54
N SER A 320 -22.82 -6.29 14.74
CA SER A 320 -23.51 -5.35 13.86
C SER A 320 -22.74 -4.05 13.73
N PHE A 321 -22.99 -3.34 12.63
CA PHE A 321 -22.41 -2.03 12.39
C PHE A 321 -22.74 -1.04 13.50
N THR A 322 -23.99 -1.04 13.98
CA THR A 322 -24.45 -0.14 15.05
C THR A 322 -23.75 -0.42 16.38
N ARG A 323 -23.55 -1.69 16.73
CA ARG A 323 -22.80 -2.09 17.94
C ARG A 323 -21.35 -1.61 17.88
N THR A 324 -20.70 -1.81 16.73
CA THR A 324 -19.30 -1.41 16.53
C THR A 324 -19.16 0.12 16.54
N MET A 325 -20.12 0.82 15.93
CA MET A 325 -20.20 2.28 15.96
C MET A 325 -20.44 2.82 17.36
N TRP A 326 -21.24 2.14 18.18
CA TRP A 326 -21.42 2.48 19.59
C TRP A 326 -20.10 2.39 20.36
N TYR A 327 -19.31 1.33 20.16
CA TYR A 327 -17.98 1.23 20.78
C TYR A 327 -17.06 2.38 20.38
N ALA A 328 -17.07 2.79 19.10
CA ALA A 328 -16.33 3.96 18.65
C ALA A 328 -16.82 5.27 19.28
N ILE A 329 -18.14 5.48 19.38
CA ILE A 329 -18.72 6.69 20.02
C ILE A 329 -18.39 6.72 21.51
N ARG A 330 -18.45 5.58 22.19
CA ARG A 330 -18.14 5.43 23.61
C ARG A 330 -16.70 5.82 23.93
N GLU A 331 -15.75 5.35 23.13
CA GLU A 331 -14.33 5.67 23.34
C GLU A 331 -13.98 7.10 22.94
N THR A 332 -14.69 7.71 21.98
CA THR A 332 -14.44 9.09 21.54
C THR A 332 -15.22 10.16 22.29
N LYS A 333 -16.35 9.80 22.91
CA LYS A 333 -17.27 10.72 23.63
C LYS A 333 -17.75 11.91 22.79
N ARG A 334 -17.76 11.72 21.46
CA ARG A 334 -18.12 12.71 20.44
C ARG A 334 -18.80 12.00 19.27
N ILE A 335 -19.70 12.72 18.61
CA ILE A 335 -20.48 12.19 17.47
C ILE A 335 -20.25 12.95 16.16
N ASP A 336 -19.50 14.07 16.19
CA ASP A 336 -19.28 14.91 15.01
C ASP A 336 -18.61 14.14 13.86
N TRP A 337 -17.66 13.26 14.20
CA TRP A 337 -16.98 12.40 13.24
C TRP A 337 -17.93 11.38 12.58
N VAL A 338 -18.99 10.95 13.26
CA VAL A 338 -19.98 9.99 12.72
C VAL A 338 -20.76 10.62 11.58
N LYS A 339 -21.15 11.88 11.75
CA LYS A 339 -21.84 12.67 10.72
C LYS A 339 -20.92 12.96 9.54
N LYS A 340 -19.67 13.35 9.82
CA LYS A 340 -18.68 13.68 8.79
C LYS A 340 -18.21 12.46 7.99
N SER A 341 -18.11 11.29 8.61
CA SER A 341 -17.73 10.02 7.95
C SER A 341 -18.86 9.38 7.14
N GLY A 342 -20.07 9.94 7.18
CA GLY A 342 -21.27 9.32 6.59
C GLY A 342 -21.57 7.95 7.19
N ALA A 343 -21.20 7.71 8.46
CA ALA A 343 -21.46 6.46 9.16
C ALA A 343 -22.94 6.28 9.52
N ALA A 344 -23.65 7.38 9.75
CA ALA A 344 -25.09 7.39 9.97
C ALA A 344 -25.81 8.29 8.93
N PRO A 345 -27.01 7.93 8.48
CA PRO A 345 -27.87 8.80 7.67
C PRO A 345 -28.18 10.12 8.37
N THR A 346 -28.27 11.21 7.62
CA THR A 346 -28.63 12.56 8.11
C THR A 346 -30.13 12.73 8.33
N THR A 347 -30.75 11.79 9.04
CA THR A 347 -32.18 11.83 9.37
C THR A 347 -32.40 12.28 10.81
N PRO A 348 -33.51 12.96 11.14
CA PRO A 348 -33.80 13.41 12.50
C PRO A 348 -33.81 12.29 13.55
N GLN A 349 -34.18 11.07 13.16
CA GLN A 349 -34.22 9.89 14.03
C GLN A 349 -32.81 9.43 14.39
N TRP A 350 -31.92 9.37 13.40
CA TRP A 350 -30.51 9.09 13.62
C TRP A 350 -29.84 10.19 14.46
N ASP A 351 -30.18 11.46 14.26
CA ASP A 351 -29.69 12.55 15.10
C ASP A 351 -30.12 12.40 16.57
N LYS A 352 -31.37 12.00 16.82
CA LYS A 352 -31.85 11.69 18.18
C LYS A 352 -31.06 10.54 18.80
N TRP A 353 -30.88 9.44 18.06
CA TRP A 353 -30.11 8.29 18.53
C TRP A 353 -28.65 8.65 18.82
N LEU A 354 -28.00 9.42 17.95
CA LEU A 354 -26.62 9.87 18.14
C LEU A 354 -26.49 10.78 19.36
N THR A 355 -27.46 11.67 19.59
CA THR A 355 -27.44 12.56 20.77
C THR A 355 -27.57 11.77 22.07
N LEU A 356 -28.44 10.75 22.10
CA LEU A 356 -28.57 9.84 23.24
C LEU A 356 -27.28 9.03 23.44
N ALA A 357 -26.71 8.49 22.38
CA ALA A 357 -25.43 7.78 22.42
C ALA A 357 -24.31 8.69 22.99
N GLU A 358 -24.26 9.96 22.58
CA GLU A 358 -23.26 10.89 23.09
C GLU A 358 -23.42 11.15 24.60
N GLN A 359 -24.65 11.27 25.09
CA GLN A 359 -24.93 11.45 26.51
C GLN A 359 -24.48 10.23 27.32
N GLU A 360 -24.89 9.03 26.92
CA GLU A 360 -24.51 7.78 27.57
C GLU A 360 -22.99 7.53 27.53
N ALA A 361 -22.32 7.93 26.44
CA ALA A 361 -20.86 7.87 26.33
C ALA A 361 -20.16 8.83 27.30
N ARG A 362 -20.72 10.04 27.52
CA ARG A 362 -20.20 11.01 28.49
C ARG A 362 -20.41 10.55 29.93
N ASP A 363 -21.53 9.87 30.19
CA ASP A 363 -21.87 9.29 31.49
C ASP A 363 -21.12 7.97 31.77
N ASN A 364 -20.31 7.48 30.82
CA ASN A 364 -19.56 6.23 30.86
C ASN A 364 -20.43 4.98 31.07
N ASN A 365 -21.69 5.01 30.62
CA ASN A 365 -22.57 3.86 30.69
C ASN A 365 -22.16 2.81 29.64
N ARG A 366 -21.49 1.74 30.06
CA ARG A 366 -21.01 0.68 29.16
C ARG A 366 -22.09 -0.35 28.79
N THR A 367 -23.17 -0.41 29.56
CA THR A 367 -24.25 -1.41 29.43
C THR A 367 -25.44 -0.89 28.63
N TRP A 368 -25.30 0.24 27.95
CA TRP A 368 -26.37 0.80 27.14
C TRP A 368 -26.62 -0.04 25.89
N ASP A 369 -27.86 -0.51 25.70
CA ASP A 369 -28.29 -1.35 24.57
C ASP A 369 -28.46 -0.54 23.28
N ALA A 370 -27.33 -0.17 22.65
CA ALA A 370 -27.28 0.71 21.50
C ALA A 370 -28.10 0.20 20.30
N VAL A 371 -28.04 -1.10 20.01
CA VAL A 371 -28.74 -1.72 18.88
C VAL A 371 -30.25 -1.73 19.12
N GLN A 372 -30.69 -2.05 20.34
CA GLN A 372 -32.12 -2.07 20.67
C GLN A 372 -32.72 -0.66 20.64
N GLN A 373 -31.98 0.35 21.13
CA GLN A 373 -32.42 1.75 21.06
C GLN A 373 -32.48 2.26 19.61
N ARG A 374 -31.56 1.81 18.75
CA ARG A 374 -31.65 2.10 17.31
C ARG A 374 -32.94 1.54 16.72
N GLU A 375 -33.27 0.29 17.01
CA GLU A 375 -34.50 -0.34 16.49
C GLU A 375 -35.76 0.37 16.98
N LYS A 376 -35.79 0.84 18.24
CA LYS A 376 -36.92 1.60 18.79
C LYS A 376 -37.10 2.97 18.13
N ILE A 377 -36.02 3.69 17.86
CA ILE A 377 -36.07 5.09 17.39
C ILE A 377 -36.12 5.17 15.86
N VAL A 378 -35.30 4.36 15.19
CA VAL A 378 -35.12 4.38 13.73
C VAL A 378 -35.99 3.29 13.08
N GLY A 379 -36.00 2.08 13.65
CA GLY A 379 -36.71 0.93 13.07
C GLY A 379 -38.23 1.11 12.97
N GLN A 380 -38.83 1.97 13.79
CA GLN A 380 -40.26 2.32 13.68
C GLN A 380 -40.60 3.07 12.39
N VAL A 381 -39.66 3.83 11.80
CA VAL A 381 -39.92 4.66 10.62
C VAL A 381 -39.61 3.90 9.33
N ASP A 382 -38.56 3.07 9.29
CA ASP A 382 -38.26 2.22 8.13
C ASP A 382 -39.44 1.27 7.82
N ARG A 383 -40.13 0.77 8.86
CA ARG A 383 -41.34 -0.05 8.71
C ARG A 383 -42.53 0.74 8.15
N VAL A 384 -42.68 2.02 8.52
CA VAL A 384 -43.75 2.90 8.02
C VAL A 384 -43.49 3.30 6.57
N ILE A 385 -42.25 3.69 6.23
CA ILE A 385 -41.86 4.02 4.85
C ILE A 385 -42.00 2.80 3.94
N SER A 386 -41.67 1.59 4.42
CA SER A 386 -41.87 0.35 3.65
C SER A 386 -43.35 0.04 3.41
N HIS A 387 -44.23 0.34 4.37
CA HIS A 387 -45.68 0.19 4.21
C HIS A 387 -46.27 1.22 3.24
N ASP A 388 -45.81 2.47 3.30
CA ASP A 388 -46.24 3.53 2.39
C ASP A 388 -45.70 3.33 0.96
N ALA A 389 -44.46 2.86 0.80
CA ALA A 389 -43.88 2.52 -0.50
C ALA A 389 -44.60 1.33 -1.17
N ALA A 390 -45.01 0.31 -0.40
CA ALA A 390 -45.84 -0.78 -0.90
C ALA A 390 -47.26 -0.35 -1.31
N THR A 391 -47.71 0.83 -0.86
CA THR A 391 -49.03 1.39 -1.21
C THR A 391 -48.96 2.29 -2.45
N VAL A 392 -47.75 2.58 -2.97
CA VAL A 392 -47.51 3.40 -4.18
C VAL A 392 -46.97 2.54 -5.32
N ASP A 393 -47.47 1.31 -5.50
CA ASP A 393 -47.35 0.59 -6.77
C ASP A 393 -48.60 0.86 -7.62
N ASN A 394 -48.61 2.02 -8.29
CA ASN A 394 -49.51 2.32 -9.39
C ASN A 394 -48.76 2.06 -10.72
N PRO A 395 -49.39 1.43 -11.74
CA PRO A 395 -48.73 0.60 -12.74
C PRO A 395 -48.21 1.35 -13.98
N ASP A 396 -47.36 2.37 -13.81
CA ASP A 396 -46.87 3.18 -14.96
C ASP A 396 -45.36 3.08 -15.25
N GLN A 397 -44.67 2.07 -14.69
CA GLN A 397 -43.25 1.82 -15.02
C GLN A 397 -43.07 0.58 -15.88
N LEU A 398 -43.69 0.59 -17.07
CA LEU A 398 -43.27 -0.26 -18.19
C LEU A 398 -41.94 0.30 -18.74
N VAL A 399 -40.83 -0.30 -18.31
CA VAL A 399 -39.55 -0.18 -19.00
C VAL A 399 -39.66 -0.94 -20.32
N PRO A 400 -39.48 -0.32 -21.51
CA PRO A 400 -39.47 -1.07 -22.75
C PRO A 400 -38.22 -1.96 -22.78
N ALA A 401 -38.44 -3.25 -23.01
CA ALA A 401 -37.37 -4.23 -23.20
C ALA A 401 -36.45 -3.78 -24.35
N ILE A 402 -35.18 -3.55 -24.05
CA ILE A 402 -34.14 -3.36 -25.06
C ILE A 402 -33.89 -4.74 -25.68
N GLU A 403 -34.38 -4.94 -26.89
CA GLU A 403 -34.14 -6.13 -27.68
C GLU A 403 -32.68 -6.13 -28.17
N VAL A 404 -31.86 -7.02 -27.61
CA VAL A 404 -30.45 -7.19 -28.00
C VAL A 404 -30.42 -7.92 -29.34
N GLN A 405 -30.12 -7.20 -30.43
CA GLN A 405 -29.85 -7.81 -31.73
C GLN A 405 -28.50 -8.55 -31.67
N LEU A 406 -28.55 -9.88 -31.85
CA LEU A 406 -27.36 -10.71 -32.04
C LEU A 406 -26.72 -10.43 -33.41
N PRO A 407 -25.38 -10.41 -33.51
CA PRO A 407 -24.70 -10.08 -34.76
C PRO A 407 -24.94 -11.15 -35.82
N ALA A 408 -25.33 -10.70 -37.01
CA ALA A 408 -25.51 -11.55 -38.18
C ALA A 408 -24.16 -12.16 -38.61
N THR A 409 -24.09 -13.49 -38.60
CA THR A 409 -23.07 -14.28 -39.26
C THR A 409 -22.91 -13.88 -40.72
N ARG A 410 -21.71 -13.51 -41.13
CA ARG A 410 -21.18 -13.83 -42.46
C ARG A 410 -19.67 -13.95 -42.46
#